data_AF-A0A0C1D018-F1
#
_entry.id   AF-A0A0C1D018-F1
#
_cell.length_a   1.000
_cell.length_b   1.000
_cell.length_c   1.000
_cell.angle_alpha   90.00
_cell.angle_beta   90.00
_cell.angle_gamma   90.00
#
_symmetry.space_group_name_H-M   'P 1'
#
loop_
_entity.id
_entity.type
_entity.pdbx_description
1 polymer ?
#
loop_
_entity_poly.entity_id
_entity_poly.type
_entity_poly.pdbx_seq_one_letter_code
_entity_poly.pdbx_strand_id
1 'polypeptide(L)' 'MELYQKYTILTNDAKEYKGEILKQDETQIYMKNKKGEEVIIDKSNIREVKKVDLFSTIAIGLAAIAAVIFVPI' A
#
# COMPACT_ATOMS: atom_id res chain seq x y z
N MET A 1 -0.59 11.76 -5.76
CA MET A 1 -1.07 10.45 -5.25
C MET A 1 -2.58 10.51 -5.13
N GLU A 2 -3.26 9.39 -5.30
CA GLU A 2 -4.74 9.33 -5.16
C GLU A 2 -5.15 9.19 -3.70
N LEU A 3 -6.21 9.91 -3.30
CA LEU A 3 -6.81 9.79 -1.97
C LEU A 3 -7.54 8.45 -1.81
N TYR A 4 -7.62 7.95 -0.58
CA TYR A 4 -8.25 6.68 -0.19
C TYR A 4 -7.67 5.43 -0.87
N GLN A 5 -6.47 5.55 -1.44
CA GLN A 5 -5.73 4.46 -2.04
C GLN A 5 -4.56 4.07 -1.14
N LYS A 6 -4.22 2.78 -1.15
CA LYS A 6 -3.13 2.23 -0.34
C LYS A 6 -1.78 2.37 -1.04
N TYR A 7 -0.79 2.87 -0.32
CA TYR A 7 0.58 3.02 -0.80
C TYR A 7 1.58 2.49 0.22
N THR A 8 2.75 2.14 -0.31
CA THR A 8 3.99 1.94 0.45
C THR A 8 4.92 3.11 0.11
N ILE A 9 5.30 3.88 1.11
CA ILE A 9 6.20 5.03 0.99
C ILE A 9 7.52 4.65 1.66
N LEU A 10 8.62 4.82 0.94
CA LEU A 10 9.97 4.62 1.43
C LEU A 10 10.65 5.98 1.54
N THR A 11 11.18 6.29 2.71
CA THR A 11 11.85 7.57 2.97
C THR A 11 13.36 7.50 2.76
N ASN A 12 14.02 8.66 2.74
CA ASN A 12 15.47 8.76 2.57
C ASN A 12 16.24 8.09 3.72
N ASP A 13 15.68 8.08 4.93
CA ASP A 13 16.21 7.35 6.11
C ASP A 13 15.83 5.85 6.12
N ALA A 14 15.39 5.32 4.97
CA ALA A 14 15.03 3.91 4.77
C ALA A 14 13.88 3.40 5.65
N LYS A 15 13.01 4.30 6.16
CA LYS A 15 11.76 3.89 6.82
C LYS A 15 10.68 3.61 5.78
N GLU A 16 9.86 2.61 6.07
CA GLU A 16 8.79 2.16 5.20
C GLU A 16 7.43 2.39 5.87
N TYR A 17 6.57 3.15 5.22
CA TYR A 17 5.23 3.49 5.68
C TYR A 17 4.19 2.87 4.76
N LYS A 18 3.32 2.03 5.32
CA LYS A 18 2.22 1.38 4.59
C LYS A 18 0.89 1.85 5.13
N GLY A 19 0.04 2.32 4.24
CA GLY A 19 -1.26 2.82 4.64
C GLY A 19 -2.02 3.48 3.52
N GLU A 20 -3.17 4.04 3.89
CA GLU A 20 -4.10 4.70 3.00
C GLU A 20 -3.90 6.22 3.06
N ILE A 21 -3.85 6.88 1.91
CA ILE A 21 -3.71 8.36 1.89
C ILE A 21 -5.04 9.00 2.22
N LEU A 22 -5.10 9.76 3.31
CA LEU A 22 -6.30 10.49 3.71
C LEU A 22 -6.33 11.90 3.12
N LYS A 23 -5.17 12.56 3.08
CA LYS A 23 -5.00 13.94 2.63
C LYS A 23 -3.59 14.14 2.10
N GLN A 24 -3.42 15.11 1.21
CA GLN A 24 -2.11 15.60 0.80
C GLN A 24 -2.15 17.11 0.62
N ASP A 25 -1.07 17.76 1.00
CA ASP A 25 -0.87 19.21 0.91
C ASP A 25 0.34 19.45 -0.01
N GLU A 26 0.81 20.68 -0.19
CA GLU A 26 1.97 20.93 -1.06
C GLU A 26 3.24 20.24 -0.56
N THR A 27 3.42 20.16 0.75
CA THR A 27 4.65 19.66 1.41
C THR A 27 4.47 18.30 2.08
N GLN A 28 3.26 17.93 2.48
CA GLN A 28 3.01 16.80 3.37
C GLN A 28 1.99 15.81 2.82
N ILE A 29 2.09 14.57 3.30
CA ILE A 29 1.15 13.48 3.04
C ILE A 29 0.65 12.94 4.37
N TYR A 30 -0.66 12.83 4.50
CA TYR A 30 -1.34 12.30 5.68
C TYR A 30 -1.86 10.90 5.33
N MET A 31 -1.36 9.91 6.05
CA MET A 31 -1.64 8.50 5.82
C MET A 31 -2.26 7.88 7.07
N LYS A 32 -3.26 7.01 6.88
CA LYS A 32 -3.73 6.11 7.93
C LYS A 32 -3.00 4.78 7.84
N ASN A 33 -2.29 4.41 8.90
CA ASN A 33 -1.62 3.11 8.97
C ASN A 33 -2.62 1.98 9.28
N LYS A 34 -2.15 0.72 9.25
CA LYS A 34 -3.00 -0.46 9.54
C LYS A 34 -3.59 -0.49 10.96
N LYS A 35 -2.98 0.20 11.92
CA LYS A 35 -3.48 0.32 13.30
C LYS A 35 -4.56 1.41 13.43
N GLY A 36 -4.79 2.17 12.35
CA GLY A 36 -5.72 3.28 12.32
C GLY A 36 -5.14 4.61 12.78
N GLU A 37 -3.82 4.66 13.04
CA GLU A 37 -3.11 5.88 13.44
C GLU A 37 -2.80 6.74 12.22
N GLU A 38 -2.86 8.05 12.39
CA GLU A 38 -2.44 9.02 11.39
C GLU A 38 -0.91 9.18 11.40
N VAL A 39 -0.31 9.12 10.23
CA VAL A 39 1.12 9.26 9.99
C VAL A 39 1.32 10.36 8.97
N ILE A 40 2.11 11.37 9.35
CA ILE A 40 2.41 12.53 8.51
C ILE A 40 3.82 12.35 7.94
N ILE A 41 3.97 12.50 6.63
CA ILE A 41 5.24 12.31 5.91
C ILE A 41 5.51 13.53 5.06
N ASP A 42 6.68 14.15 5.25
CA ASP A 42 7.15 15.22 4.38
C ASP A 42 7.56 14.67 3.01
N LYS A 43 7.04 15.26 1.94
CA LYS A 43 7.31 14.86 0.55
C LYS A 43 8.78 14.96 0.18
N SER A 44 9.50 15.92 0.75
CA SER A 44 10.95 16.07 0.56
C SER A 44 11.76 14.90 1.11
N ASN A 45 11.21 14.16 2.08
CA ASN A 45 11.85 12.99 2.67
C ASN A 45 11.48 11.69 1.94
N ILE A 46 10.65 11.74 0.89
CA ILE A 46 10.22 10.55 0.16
C ILE A 46 11.27 10.18 -0.89
N ARG A 47 11.73 8.93 -0.82
CA ARG A 47 12.63 8.33 -1.81
C ARG A 47 11.87 7.57 -2.88
N GLU A 48 10.85 6.81 -2.49
CA GLU A 48 10.08 5.97 -3.41
C GLU A 48 8.63 5.82 -2.94
N VAL A 49 7.70 5.71 -3.90
CA VAL A 49 6.28 5.52 -3.63
C VAL A 49 5.75 4.38 -4.51
N LYS A 50 5.15 3.35 -3.89
CA LYS A 50 4.54 2.22 -4.59
C LYS A 50 3.05 2.14 -4.27
N LYS A 51 2.20 2.12 -5.30
CA LYS A 51 0.77 1.83 -5.11
C LYS A 51 0.60 0.35 -4.78
N VAL A 52 -0.15 0.06 -3.73
CA VAL A 52 -0.49 -1.33 -3.37
C VAL A 52 -1.66 -1.74 -4.23
N ASP A 53 -1.41 -2.61 -5.21
CA ASP A 53 -2.44 -3.11 -6.09
C ASP A 53 -3.25 -4.21 -5.36
N LEU A 54 -4.47 -3.87 -4.92
CA LEU A 54 -5.35 -4.84 -4.24
C LEU A 54 -5.80 -5.96 -5.18
N PHE A 55 -5.87 -5.70 -6.50
CA PHE A 55 -6.35 -6.67 -7.48
C PHE A 55 -5.43 -7.90 -7.59
N SER A 56 -4.12 -7.72 -7.42
CA SER A 56 -3.16 -8.83 -7.43
C SER A 56 -3.38 -9.83 -6.30
N THR A 57 -3.96 -9.42 -5.17
CA THR A 57 -4.19 -10.32 -4.03
C THR A 57 -5.35 -11.28 -4.30
N ILE A 58 -6.41 -10.81 -4.97
CA ILE A 58 -7.59 -11.62 -5.26
C ILE A 58 -7.27 -12.68 -6.34
N ALA A 59 -6.45 -12.33 -7.34
CA ALA A 59 -6.05 -13.24 -8.41
C ALA A 59 -5.30 -14.49 -7.89
N ILE A 60 -4.44 -14.33 -6.88
CA ILE A 60 -3.71 -15.45 -6.26
C ILE A 60 -4.67 -16.39 -5.51
N GLY A 61 -5.68 -15.84 -4.82
CA GLY A 61 -6.69 -16.62 -4.11
C GLY A 61 -7.51 -17.53 -5.04
N LEU A 62 -7.90 -17.03 -6.22
CA LEU A 62 -8.64 -17.82 -7.22
C LEU A 62 -7.77 -18.92 -7.85
N ALA A 63 -6.50 -18.63 -8.14
CA ALA A 63 -5.58 -19.62 -8.71
C ALA A 63 -5.34 -20.82 -7.77
N ALA A 64 -5.23 -20.57 -6.46
CA ALA A 64 -5.07 -21.64 -5.47
C ALA A 64 -6.29 -22.56 -5.40
N ILE A 65 -7.52 -22.02 -5.50
CA ILE A 65 -8.76 -22.82 -5.50
C ILE A 65 -8.84 -23.71 -6.76
N ALA A 66 -8.49 -23.18 -7.92
CA ALA A 66 -8.48 -23.96 -9.17
C ALA A 66 -7.46 -25.11 -9.12
N ALA A 67 -6.27 -24.87 -8.57
CA ALA A 67 -5.23 -25.90 -8.45
C ALA A 67 -5.67 -27.07 -7.55
N VAL A 68 -6.44 -26.82 -6.47
CA VAL A 68 -6.95 -27.88 -5.57
C VAL A 68 -7.99 -28.77 -6.25
N ILE A 69 -8.84 -28.21 -7.13
CA ILE A 69 -9.89 -28.97 -7.82
C ILE A 69 -9.31 -29.85 -8.95
N PHE A 70 -8.20 -29.42 -9.56
CA PHE A 70 -7.62 -30.07 -10.74
C PHE A 70 -6.46 -31.03 -10.46
N VAL A 71 -6.17 -31.39 -9.20
CA VAL A 71 -5.24 -32.50 -8.92
C VAL A 71 -5.94 -33.82 -9.27
N PRO A 72 -5.54 -34.56 -10.32
CA PRO A 72 -6.06 -35.89 -10.54
C PRO A 72 -5.47 -36.82 -9.47
N ILE A 73 -6.34 -37.57 -8.80
CA ILE A 73 -5.96 -38.70 -7.94
C ILE A 73 -5.46 -39.85 -8.82
#